data_AF-A0A7W2SKL6-F1
#
_entry.id   AF-A0A7W2SKL6-F1
#
_cell.length_a   1.000
_cell.length_b   1.000
_cell.length_c   1.000
_cell.angle_alpha   90.00
_cell.angle_beta   90.00
_cell.angle_gamma   90.00
#
_symmetry.space_group_name_H-M   'P 1'
#
loop_
_entity.id
_entity.type
_entity.pdbx_description
1 polymer ?
#
loop_
_entity_poly.entity_id
_entity_poly.type
_entity_poly.pdbx_seq_one_letter_code
_entity_poly.pdbx_strand_id
1 'polypeptide(L)'
;MEYFLSIVSGGASGAALIWMFKGWISERLKQSIQHEYAEKLESYKTELNSKVESIKHEHQVSQLRTSLFFDHQRDAFAALIAKIAQLNEEWMKDYDHEVGLYAPVPFKGYKELENLLYTHQLFLDEECLMAMTLAMNSYSGSFPYDDGSGAPPHQNDSRPKVAYIEYLQPRIASIFRSKIGVPSDKQHLHDVAILAAIELVNGYHFLDVGIPPKGTLSTKQIDNASDKVALGRKNFDELIKLLKDFDVYLGRDGGWLHEAQLQIKQTLNVLERMPTSL
;
A
#
# COMPACT_ATOMS: atom_id res chain seq x y z
N MET A 1 -1.57 102.43 34.75
CA MET A 1 -2.28 101.67 33.70
C MET A 1 -1.37 100.74 32.90
N GLU A 2 -0.08 100.58 33.24
CA GLU A 2 0.86 99.76 32.42
C GLU A 2 0.90 98.27 32.78
N TYR A 3 0.52 97.90 34.01
CA TYR A 3 0.51 96.49 34.46
C TYR A 3 -0.60 95.64 33.83
N PHE A 4 -1.75 96.23 33.45
CA PHE A 4 -2.85 95.48 32.83
C PHE A 4 -2.58 95.14 31.35
N LEU A 5 -1.85 96.01 30.62
CA LEU A 5 -1.48 95.76 29.23
C LEU A 5 -0.41 94.65 29.09
N SER A 6 0.50 94.53 30.06
CA SER A 6 1.51 93.46 30.09
C SER A 6 0.92 92.09 30.46
N ILE A 7 -0.11 92.05 31.30
CA ILE A 7 -0.81 90.81 31.68
C ILE A 7 -1.73 90.34 30.54
N VAL A 8 -2.40 91.25 29.84
CA VAL A 8 -3.25 90.91 28.67
C VAL A 8 -2.41 90.52 27.46
N SER A 9 -1.28 91.18 27.19
CA SER A 9 -0.36 90.78 26.11
C SER A 9 0.40 89.49 26.42
N GLY A 10 0.75 89.25 27.70
CA GLY A 10 1.34 87.99 28.18
C GLY A 10 0.36 86.81 28.15
N GLY A 11 -0.92 87.04 28.43
CA GLY A 11 -1.97 86.02 28.36
C GLY A 11 -2.32 85.58 26.94
N ALA A 12 -2.40 86.52 26.00
CA ALA A 12 -2.68 86.22 24.59
C ALA A 12 -1.51 85.49 23.89
N SER A 13 -0.27 85.89 24.19
CA SER A 13 0.93 85.23 23.67
C SER A 13 1.14 83.83 24.28
N GLY A 14 0.84 83.66 25.57
CA GLY A 14 0.82 82.34 26.22
C GLY A 14 -0.19 81.38 25.61
N ALA A 15 -1.41 81.85 25.32
CA ALA A 15 -2.46 81.03 24.69
C ALA A 15 -2.09 80.61 23.25
N ALA A 16 -1.49 81.52 22.47
CA ALA A 16 -1.03 81.22 21.11
C ALA A 16 0.12 80.18 21.09
N LEU A 17 1.05 80.28 22.03
CA LEU A 17 2.14 79.30 22.19
C LEU A 17 1.59 77.94 22.59
N ILE A 18 0.67 77.88 23.55
CA ILE A 18 0.03 76.61 23.97
C ILE A 18 -0.75 75.98 22.80
N TRP A 19 -1.43 76.78 21.98
CA TRP A 19 -2.17 76.28 20.82
C TRP A 19 -1.24 75.70 19.74
N MET A 20 -0.16 76.41 19.40
CA MET A 20 0.84 75.88 18.46
C MET A 20 1.51 74.62 19.00
N PHE A 21 1.85 74.58 20.29
CA PHE A 21 2.49 73.41 20.90
C PHE A 21 1.54 72.20 20.91
N LYS A 22 0.25 72.43 21.19
CA LYS A 22 -0.78 71.38 21.16
C LYS A 22 -1.02 70.86 19.74
N GLY A 23 -1.05 71.75 18.74
CA GLY A 23 -1.14 71.38 17.33
C GLY A 23 0.08 70.57 16.87
N TRP A 24 1.28 71.05 17.19
CA TRP A 24 2.54 70.39 16.81
C TRP A 24 2.71 69.01 17.48
N ILE A 25 2.41 68.88 18.78
CA ILE A 25 2.42 67.58 19.47
C ILE A 25 1.38 66.64 18.86
N SER A 26 0.17 67.12 18.60
CA SER A 26 -0.89 66.29 18.01
C SER A 26 -0.52 65.78 16.62
N GLU A 27 0.04 66.65 15.76
CA GLU A 27 0.47 66.27 14.41
C GLU A 27 1.60 65.25 14.46
N ARG A 28 2.56 65.43 15.37
CA ARG A 28 3.70 64.52 15.52
C ARG A 28 3.32 63.17 16.11
N LEU A 29 2.40 63.15 17.08
CA LEU A 29 1.85 61.90 17.63
C LEU A 29 1.04 61.15 16.58
N LYS A 30 0.26 61.88 15.77
CA LYS A 30 -0.51 61.30 14.66
C LYS A 30 0.41 60.72 13.60
N GLN A 31 1.49 61.42 13.24
CA GLN A 31 2.51 60.90 12.32
C GLN A 31 3.23 59.67 12.88
N SER A 32 3.61 59.66 14.16
CA SER A 32 4.29 58.50 14.75
C SER A 32 3.38 57.28 14.80
N ILE A 33 2.11 57.47 15.16
CA ILE A 33 1.10 56.40 15.17
C ILE A 33 0.86 55.88 13.74
N GLN A 34 0.73 56.77 12.75
CA GLN A 34 0.56 56.38 11.36
C GLN A 34 1.77 55.60 10.83
N HIS A 35 2.99 56.01 11.19
CA HIS A 35 4.21 55.29 10.83
C HIS A 35 4.23 53.89 11.45
N GLU A 36 3.93 53.77 12.75
CA GLU A 36 3.91 52.47 13.44
C GLU A 36 2.84 51.53 12.85
N TYR A 37 1.66 52.05 12.49
CA TYR A 37 0.64 51.26 11.80
C TYR A 37 1.06 50.87 10.38
N ALA A 38 1.70 51.76 9.62
CA ALA A 38 2.19 51.46 8.29
C ALA A 38 3.27 50.37 8.34
N GLU A 39 4.21 50.47 9.29
CA GLU A 39 5.27 49.49 9.52
C GLU A 39 4.70 48.14 9.95
N LYS A 40 3.74 48.10 10.88
CA LYS A 40 3.03 46.87 11.25
C LYS A 40 2.27 46.28 10.07
N LEU A 41 1.64 47.10 9.24
CA LEU A 41 0.89 46.62 8.08
C LEU A 41 1.83 46.02 7.01
N GLU A 42 2.98 46.63 6.78
CA GLU A 42 4.01 46.09 5.87
C GLU A 42 4.64 44.82 6.42
N SER A 43 4.93 44.76 7.73
CA SER A 43 5.45 43.54 8.36
C SER A 43 4.43 42.40 8.31
N TYR A 44 3.14 42.68 8.57
CA TYR A 44 2.09 41.69 8.40
C TYR A 44 1.93 41.25 6.95
N LYS A 45 1.98 42.16 5.97
CA LYS A 45 1.90 41.80 4.54
C LYS A 45 3.06 40.92 4.10
N THR A 46 4.28 41.23 4.53
CA THR A 46 5.48 40.45 4.22
C THR A 46 5.45 39.09 4.91
N GLU A 47 5.03 39.02 6.17
CA GLU A 47 4.84 37.75 6.89
C GLU A 47 3.73 36.90 6.26
N LEU A 48 2.62 37.51 5.83
CA LEU A 48 1.53 36.78 5.20
C LEU A 48 1.96 36.25 3.82
N ASN A 49 2.63 37.08 3.01
CA ASN A 49 3.12 36.65 1.71
C ASN A 49 4.16 35.53 1.83
N SER A 50 5.07 35.61 2.81
CA SER A 50 6.06 34.55 3.02
C SER A 50 5.41 33.24 3.46
N LYS A 51 4.39 33.28 4.34
CA LYS A 51 3.60 32.09 4.71
C LYS A 51 2.80 31.53 3.54
N VAL A 52 2.19 32.37 2.73
CA VAL A 52 1.44 31.93 1.55
C VAL A 52 2.38 31.26 0.53
N GLU A 53 3.56 31.85 0.31
CA GLU A 53 4.56 31.30 -0.60
C GLU A 53 5.14 29.98 -0.07
N SER A 54 5.40 29.87 1.24
CA SER A 54 5.86 28.62 1.85
C SER A 54 4.82 27.51 1.73
N ILE A 55 3.55 27.79 2.04
CA ILE A 55 2.45 26.82 1.90
C ILE A 55 2.29 26.39 0.45
N LYS A 56 2.35 27.33 -0.50
CA LYS A 56 2.26 27.03 -1.93
C LYS A 56 3.42 26.13 -2.37
N HIS A 57 4.63 26.43 -1.92
CA HIS A 57 5.81 25.63 -2.23
C HIS A 57 5.72 24.22 -1.64
N GLU A 58 5.35 24.09 -0.37
CA GLU A 58 5.10 22.80 0.29
C GLU A 58 4.04 21.97 -0.44
N HIS A 59 2.96 22.62 -0.88
CA HIS A 59 1.92 21.96 -1.66
C HIS A 59 2.44 21.45 -3.01
N GLN A 60 3.22 22.25 -3.73
CA GLN A 60 3.86 21.82 -4.99
C GLN A 60 4.82 20.65 -4.79
N VAL A 61 5.65 20.70 -3.74
CA VAL A 61 6.58 19.60 -3.40
C VAL A 61 5.81 18.33 -3.05
N SER A 62 4.73 18.44 -2.28
CA SER A 62 3.86 17.32 -1.92
C SER A 62 3.19 16.69 -3.15
N GLN A 63 2.68 17.52 -4.07
CA GLN A 63 2.11 17.06 -5.34
C GLN A 63 3.15 16.32 -6.20
N LEU A 64 4.35 16.88 -6.35
CA LEU A 64 5.44 16.26 -7.12
C LEU A 64 5.85 14.91 -6.52
N ARG A 65 6.02 14.83 -5.20
CA ARG A 65 6.35 13.57 -4.49
C ARG A 65 5.28 12.51 -4.72
N THR A 66 4.01 12.92 -4.66
CA THR A 66 2.87 12.03 -4.86
C THR A 66 2.82 11.51 -6.30
N SER A 67 3.04 12.38 -7.29
CA SER A 67 3.11 11.99 -8.71
C SER A 67 4.24 10.98 -8.95
N LEU A 68 5.44 11.27 -8.42
CA LEU A 68 6.61 10.40 -8.58
C LEU A 68 6.40 9.03 -7.91
N PHE A 69 5.74 8.99 -6.75
CA PHE A 69 5.36 7.73 -6.11
C PHE A 69 4.40 6.91 -6.99
N PHE A 70 3.35 7.54 -7.54
CA PHE A 70 2.41 6.86 -8.43
C PHE A 70 3.06 6.36 -9.72
N ASP A 71 3.97 7.12 -10.31
CA ASP A 71 4.73 6.70 -11.49
C ASP A 71 5.58 5.46 -11.18
N HIS A 72 6.34 5.47 -10.07
CA HIS A 72 7.11 4.30 -9.66
C HIS A 72 6.24 3.07 -9.35
N GLN A 73 5.08 3.27 -8.73
CA GLN A 73 4.15 2.20 -8.45
C GLN A 73 3.58 1.59 -9.74
N ARG A 74 3.20 2.44 -10.72
CA ARG A 74 2.76 1.97 -12.05
C ARG A 74 3.85 1.17 -12.74
N ASP A 75 5.08 1.69 -12.74
CA ASP A 75 6.21 1.06 -13.41
C ASP A 75 6.56 -0.29 -12.75
N ALA A 76 6.53 -0.37 -11.42
CA ALA A 76 6.70 -1.60 -10.66
C ALA A 76 5.65 -2.67 -11.05
N PHE A 77 4.37 -2.30 -11.06
CA PHE A 77 3.30 -3.23 -11.42
C PHE A 77 3.38 -3.68 -12.88
N ALA A 78 3.70 -2.76 -13.79
CA ALA A 78 3.90 -3.09 -15.20
C ALA A 78 5.07 -4.07 -15.38
N ALA A 79 6.20 -3.82 -14.72
CA ALA A 79 7.37 -4.70 -14.78
C ALA A 79 7.07 -6.11 -14.25
N LEU A 80 6.38 -6.23 -13.11
CA LEU A 80 6.02 -7.52 -12.53
C LEU A 80 5.05 -8.31 -13.42
N ILE A 81 4.00 -7.67 -13.93
CA ILE A 81 3.03 -8.34 -14.83
C ILE A 81 3.68 -8.74 -16.15
N ALA A 82 4.51 -7.87 -16.73
CA ALA A 82 5.25 -8.18 -17.96
C ALA A 82 6.19 -9.36 -17.75
N LYS A 83 6.89 -9.42 -16.60
CA LYS A 83 7.78 -10.54 -16.28
C LYS A 83 7.01 -11.84 -16.05
N ILE A 84 5.87 -11.81 -15.36
CA ILE A 84 4.98 -12.98 -15.22
C ILE A 84 4.55 -13.49 -16.60
N ALA A 85 4.08 -12.58 -17.48
CA ALA A 85 3.65 -12.95 -18.82
C ALA A 85 4.79 -13.58 -19.64
N GLN A 86 5.96 -12.94 -19.65
CA GLN A 86 7.15 -13.46 -20.32
C GLN A 86 7.56 -14.83 -19.78
N LEU A 87 7.56 -15.00 -18.46
CA LEU A 87 7.92 -16.26 -17.82
C LEU A 87 6.96 -17.38 -18.19
N ASN A 88 5.66 -17.09 -18.23
CA ASN A 88 4.63 -18.04 -18.64
C ASN A 88 4.78 -18.43 -20.11
N GLU A 89 5.01 -17.46 -20.99
CA GLU A 89 5.28 -17.74 -22.41
C GLU A 89 6.52 -18.60 -22.60
N GLU A 90 7.59 -18.35 -21.84
CA GLU A 90 8.81 -19.16 -21.87
C GLU A 90 8.55 -20.57 -21.33
N TRP A 91 7.80 -20.71 -20.22
CA TRP A 91 7.47 -22.00 -19.63
C TRP A 91 6.61 -22.85 -20.58
N MET A 92 5.68 -22.23 -21.29
CA MET A 92 4.79 -22.91 -22.24
C MET A 92 5.47 -23.34 -23.54
N LYS A 93 6.72 -22.94 -23.82
CA LYS A 93 7.47 -23.45 -24.99
C LYS A 93 7.80 -24.93 -24.88
N ASP A 94 7.93 -25.43 -23.65
CA ASP A 94 8.21 -26.84 -23.38
C ASP A 94 6.92 -27.67 -23.27
N TYR A 95 5.77 -27.09 -23.64
CA TYR A 95 4.48 -27.78 -23.62
C TYR A 95 4.39 -28.77 -24.79
N ASP A 96 4.13 -30.04 -24.46
CA ASP A 96 3.83 -31.10 -25.42
C ASP A 96 2.32 -31.42 -25.42
N HIS A 97 1.70 -31.55 -26.59
CA HIS A 97 0.26 -31.81 -26.70
C HIS A 97 -0.15 -33.24 -26.34
N GLU A 98 0.74 -34.22 -26.46
CA GLU A 98 0.48 -35.63 -26.15
C GLU A 98 0.81 -35.96 -24.69
N VAL A 99 1.89 -35.36 -24.20
CA VAL A 99 2.44 -35.67 -22.87
C VAL A 99 2.01 -34.62 -21.82
N GLY A 100 1.81 -33.37 -22.25
CA GLY A 100 1.58 -32.23 -21.36
C GLY A 100 2.87 -31.61 -20.82
N LEU A 101 2.75 -30.61 -19.95
CA LEU A 101 3.93 -29.92 -19.38
C LEU A 101 4.44 -30.60 -18.12
N TYR A 102 5.60 -31.27 -18.22
CA TYR A 102 6.34 -31.78 -17.08
C TYR A 102 7.58 -30.96 -16.74
N ALA A 103 8.01 -30.08 -17.63
CA ALA A 103 9.17 -29.22 -17.38
C ALA A 103 8.86 -28.24 -16.22
N PRO A 104 9.80 -28.04 -15.29
CA PRO A 104 9.67 -26.98 -14.29
C PRO A 104 9.72 -25.61 -14.96
N VAL A 105 9.26 -24.57 -14.26
CA VAL A 105 9.40 -23.20 -14.72
C VAL A 105 10.87 -22.87 -15.02
N PRO A 106 11.19 -22.08 -16.07
CA PRO A 106 12.56 -21.67 -16.34
C PRO A 106 13.20 -20.96 -15.13
N PHE A 107 14.18 -21.61 -14.50
CA PHE A 107 14.75 -21.14 -13.23
C PHE A 107 15.33 -19.72 -13.31
N LYS A 108 15.97 -19.38 -14.44
CA LYS A 108 16.49 -18.03 -14.68
C LYS A 108 15.38 -16.98 -14.66
N GLY A 109 14.29 -17.23 -15.37
CA GLY A 109 13.15 -16.32 -15.43
C GLY A 109 12.43 -16.19 -14.07
N TYR A 110 12.33 -17.29 -13.32
CA TYR A 110 11.86 -17.28 -11.94
C TYR A 110 12.73 -16.40 -11.03
N LYS A 111 14.06 -16.53 -11.09
CA LYS A 111 14.99 -15.70 -10.30
C LYS A 111 14.94 -14.22 -10.68
N GLU A 112 14.76 -13.91 -11.95
CA GLU A 112 14.56 -12.53 -12.40
C GLU A 112 13.25 -11.94 -11.85
N LEU A 113 12.16 -12.71 -11.82
CA LEU A 113 10.90 -12.29 -11.21
C LEU A 113 11.04 -12.09 -9.69
N GLU A 114 11.71 -13.01 -9.01
CA GLU A 114 12.01 -12.91 -7.57
C GLU A 114 12.80 -11.62 -7.26
N ASN A 115 13.82 -11.31 -8.05
CA ASN A 115 14.61 -10.08 -7.88
C ASN A 115 13.77 -8.82 -8.12
N LEU A 116 12.88 -8.83 -9.12
CA LEU A 116 11.96 -7.71 -9.36
C LEU A 116 11.00 -7.51 -8.18
N LEU A 117 10.49 -8.61 -7.61
CA LEU A 117 9.62 -8.57 -6.44
C LEU A 117 10.32 -7.87 -5.26
N TYR A 118 11.56 -8.26 -4.94
CA TYR A 118 12.34 -7.61 -3.88
C TYR A 118 12.66 -6.15 -4.18
N THR A 119 13.01 -5.85 -5.44
CA THR A 119 13.32 -4.47 -5.87
C THR A 119 12.13 -3.53 -5.69
N HIS A 120 10.92 -4.03 -5.95
CA HIS A 120 9.70 -3.23 -5.92
C HIS A 120 8.85 -3.46 -4.66
N GLN A 121 9.38 -4.17 -3.66
CA GLN A 121 8.63 -4.57 -2.46
C GLN A 121 7.98 -3.39 -1.72
N LEU A 122 8.64 -2.22 -1.72
CA LEU A 122 8.12 -1.00 -1.09
C LEU A 122 6.75 -0.55 -1.65
N PHE A 123 6.46 -0.89 -2.92
CA PHE A 123 5.23 -0.50 -3.60
C PHE A 123 4.14 -1.57 -3.57
N LEU A 124 4.42 -2.71 -2.92
CA LEU A 124 3.50 -3.84 -2.80
C LEU A 124 2.90 -3.81 -1.39
N ASP A 125 1.60 -3.53 -1.32
CA ASP A 125 0.84 -3.63 -0.07
C ASP A 125 0.46 -5.08 0.24
N GLU A 126 -0.28 -5.30 1.33
CA GLU A 126 -0.68 -6.64 1.80
C GLU A 126 -1.41 -7.44 0.70
N GLU A 127 -2.28 -6.79 -0.07
CA GLU A 127 -3.05 -7.43 -1.14
C GLU A 127 -2.15 -7.84 -2.32
N CYS A 128 -1.24 -6.96 -2.72
CA CYS A 128 -0.26 -7.24 -3.77
C CYS A 128 0.71 -8.36 -3.36
N LEU A 129 1.24 -8.32 -2.13
CA LEU A 129 2.16 -9.32 -1.62
C LEU A 129 1.50 -10.69 -1.53
N MET A 130 0.28 -10.78 -0.98
CA MET A 130 -0.48 -12.03 -0.93
C MET A 130 -0.66 -12.65 -2.32
N ALA A 131 -1.06 -11.85 -3.30
CA ALA A 131 -1.26 -12.31 -4.67
C ALA A 131 0.04 -12.79 -5.32
N MET A 132 1.14 -12.06 -5.10
CA MET A 132 2.46 -12.41 -5.62
C MET A 132 3.03 -13.65 -4.92
N THR A 133 2.82 -13.83 -3.62
CA THR A 133 3.24 -15.04 -2.88
C THR A 133 2.57 -16.28 -3.45
N LEU A 134 1.27 -16.23 -3.77
CA LEU A 134 0.59 -17.33 -4.44
C LEU A 134 1.21 -17.68 -5.80
N ALA A 135 1.55 -16.67 -6.60
CA ALA A 135 2.23 -16.89 -7.87
C ALA A 135 3.62 -17.50 -7.69
N MET A 136 4.44 -16.92 -6.80
CA MET A 136 5.79 -17.41 -6.51
C MET A 136 5.78 -18.85 -5.98
N ASN A 137 4.82 -19.20 -5.12
CA ASN A 137 4.65 -20.56 -4.60
C ASN A 137 4.22 -21.55 -5.68
N SER A 138 3.39 -21.13 -6.64
CA SER A 138 3.01 -21.99 -7.76
C SER A 138 4.21 -22.27 -8.67
N TYR A 139 5.02 -21.24 -8.97
CA TYR A 139 6.25 -21.40 -9.73
C TYR A 139 7.27 -22.29 -9.03
N SER A 140 7.57 -22.01 -7.76
CA SER A 140 8.55 -22.78 -6.99
C SER A 140 8.10 -24.23 -6.78
N GLY A 141 6.79 -24.46 -6.63
CA GLY A 141 6.20 -25.79 -6.55
C GLY A 141 6.29 -26.62 -7.84
N SER A 142 6.77 -26.06 -8.96
CA SER A 142 7.08 -26.83 -10.17
C SER A 142 8.48 -27.45 -10.16
N PHE A 143 9.38 -26.97 -9.30
CA PHE A 143 10.75 -27.49 -9.24
C PHE A 143 10.78 -28.93 -8.70
N PRO A 144 11.78 -29.74 -9.11
CA PRO A 144 12.00 -31.06 -8.54
C PRO A 144 12.26 -30.98 -7.04
N TYR A 145 11.87 -32.03 -6.31
CA TYR A 145 12.14 -32.16 -4.88
C TYR A 145 12.85 -33.49 -4.58
N ASP A 146 13.70 -33.47 -3.56
CA ASP A 146 14.35 -34.66 -3.01
C ASP A 146 13.48 -35.17 -1.84
N ASP A 147 13.07 -36.44 -1.91
CA ASP A 147 12.28 -37.10 -0.87
C ASP A 147 13.16 -37.74 0.22
N GLY A 148 14.49 -37.64 0.10
CA GLY A 148 15.45 -38.22 1.03
C GLY A 148 15.59 -39.73 0.91
N SER A 149 14.98 -40.36 -0.09
CA SER A 149 15.10 -41.81 -0.35
C SER A 149 16.45 -42.18 -0.98
N GLY A 150 17.23 -41.20 -1.42
CA GLY A 150 18.46 -41.40 -2.19
C GLY A 150 18.22 -41.68 -3.68
N ALA A 151 16.97 -41.65 -4.14
CA ALA A 151 16.62 -41.66 -5.55
C ALA A 151 16.90 -40.30 -6.23
N PRO A 152 16.96 -40.23 -7.58
CA PRO A 152 16.97 -38.95 -8.28
C PRO A 152 15.76 -38.09 -7.89
N PRO A 153 15.89 -36.75 -7.86
CA PRO A 153 14.81 -35.86 -7.48
C PRO A 153 13.53 -36.14 -8.27
N HIS A 154 12.40 -36.18 -7.56
CA HIS A 154 11.10 -36.38 -8.17
C HIS A 154 10.69 -35.11 -8.91
N GLN A 155 10.34 -35.25 -10.19
CA GLN A 155 9.77 -34.17 -10.98
C GLN A 155 8.29 -34.00 -10.63
N ASN A 156 7.90 -32.77 -10.28
CA ASN A 156 6.50 -32.42 -10.07
C ASN A 156 5.76 -32.33 -11.40
N ASP A 157 4.47 -32.68 -11.39
CA ASP A 157 3.57 -32.35 -12.51
C ASP A 157 3.36 -30.83 -12.54
N SER A 158 3.82 -30.19 -13.61
CA SER A 158 3.75 -28.74 -13.78
C SER A 158 2.38 -28.29 -14.31
N ARG A 159 1.56 -29.18 -14.88
CA ARG A 159 0.26 -28.82 -15.49
C ARG A 159 -0.69 -28.12 -14.51
N PRO A 160 -0.89 -28.62 -13.27
CA PRO A 160 -1.74 -27.93 -12.30
C PRO A 160 -1.19 -26.54 -11.94
N LYS A 161 0.15 -26.39 -11.88
CA LYS A 161 0.82 -25.13 -11.52
C LYS A 161 0.66 -24.06 -12.60
N VAL A 162 0.72 -24.46 -13.87
CA VAL A 162 0.44 -23.57 -15.00
C VAL A 162 -0.99 -23.08 -14.97
N ALA A 163 -1.97 -23.99 -14.87
CA ALA A 163 -3.38 -23.61 -14.77
C ALA A 163 -3.65 -22.70 -13.57
N TYR A 164 -2.92 -22.90 -12.47
CA TYR A 164 -2.97 -22.03 -11.29
C TYR A 164 -2.48 -20.61 -11.60
N ILE A 165 -1.37 -20.48 -12.32
CA ILE A 165 -0.83 -19.18 -12.72
C ILE A 165 -1.73 -18.50 -13.76
N GLU A 166 -2.29 -19.23 -14.72
CA GLU A 166 -3.26 -18.70 -15.69
C GLU A 166 -4.51 -18.14 -14.99
N TYR A 167 -4.94 -18.78 -13.90
CA TYR A 167 -6.02 -18.27 -13.06
C TYR A 167 -5.62 -16.99 -12.30
N LEU A 168 -4.40 -16.94 -11.78
CA LEU A 168 -3.90 -15.82 -10.96
C LEU A 168 -3.54 -14.58 -11.78
N GLN A 169 -2.89 -14.72 -12.93
CA GLN A 169 -2.35 -13.61 -13.72
C GLN A 169 -3.38 -12.48 -14.00
N PRO A 170 -4.60 -12.76 -14.52
CA PRO A 170 -5.61 -11.71 -14.73
C PRO A 170 -6.11 -11.09 -13.42
N ARG A 171 -6.10 -11.85 -12.32
CA ARG A 171 -6.52 -11.37 -10.99
C ARG A 171 -5.46 -10.48 -10.35
N ILE A 172 -4.19 -10.84 -10.43
CA ILE A 172 -3.05 -9.99 -10.02
C ILE A 172 -3.09 -8.68 -10.80
N ALA A 173 -3.25 -8.73 -12.13
CA ALA A 173 -3.38 -7.54 -12.95
C ALA A 173 -4.58 -6.66 -12.53
N SER A 174 -5.70 -7.27 -12.15
CA SER A 174 -6.86 -6.55 -11.60
C SER A 174 -6.55 -5.87 -10.27
N ILE A 175 -5.87 -6.57 -9.35
CA ILE A 175 -5.46 -6.01 -8.05
C ILE A 175 -4.53 -4.82 -8.28
N PHE A 176 -3.50 -4.96 -9.12
CA PHE A 176 -2.57 -3.87 -9.43
C PHE A 176 -3.25 -2.67 -10.08
N ARG A 177 -4.18 -2.89 -11.02
CA ARG A 177 -5.01 -1.80 -11.61
C ARG A 177 -5.77 -1.03 -10.53
N SER A 178 -6.33 -1.73 -9.54
CA SER A 178 -7.07 -1.08 -8.45
C SER A 178 -6.19 -0.11 -7.65
N LYS A 179 -4.92 -0.46 -7.43
CA LYS A 179 -3.96 0.34 -6.67
C LYS A 179 -3.53 1.63 -7.38
N ILE A 180 -3.58 1.66 -8.72
CA ILE A 180 -3.27 2.85 -9.53
C ILE A 180 -4.52 3.60 -10.00
N GLY A 181 -5.69 3.35 -9.39
CA GLY A 181 -6.93 4.07 -9.70
C GLY A 181 -7.58 3.69 -11.03
N VAL A 182 -7.16 2.57 -11.64
CA VAL A 182 -7.79 2.03 -12.86
C VAL A 182 -8.95 1.10 -12.47
N PRO A 183 -10.10 1.16 -13.18
CA PRO A 183 -11.21 0.25 -12.93
C PRO A 183 -10.78 -1.21 -12.90
N SER A 184 -11.24 -1.92 -11.87
CA SER A 184 -10.86 -3.30 -11.57
C SER A 184 -12.06 -4.05 -11.02
N ASP A 185 -12.05 -5.37 -11.17
CA ASP A 185 -13.06 -6.23 -10.58
C ASP A 185 -12.68 -6.52 -9.12
N LYS A 186 -13.54 -6.10 -8.18
CA LYS A 186 -13.38 -6.35 -6.75
C LYS A 186 -13.45 -7.84 -6.40
N GLN A 187 -14.15 -8.62 -7.23
CA GLN A 187 -14.26 -10.06 -7.06
C GLN A 187 -12.90 -10.76 -7.22
N HIS A 188 -12.00 -10.22 -8.04
CA HIS A 188 -10.66 -10.78 -8.22
C HIS A 188 -9.82 -10.74 -6.94
N LEU A 189 -9.91 -9.66 -6.16
CA LEU A 189 -9.23 -9.61 -4.87
C LEU A 189 -9.81 -10.65 -3.90
N HIS A 190 -11.14 -10.78 -3.88
CA HIS A 190 -11.83 -11.76 -3.03
C HIS A 190 -11.48 -13.22 -3.42
N ASP A 191 -11.41 -13.52 -4.72
CA ASP A 191 -10.96 -14.82 -5.22
C ASP A 191 -9.54 -15.13 -4.74
N VAL A 192 -8.61 -14.18 -4.89
CA VAL A 192 -7.20 -14.35 -4.51
C VAL A 192 -7.06 -14.51 -3.00
N ALA A 193 -7.80 -13.74 -2.20
CA ALA A 193 -7.77 -13.83 -0.74
C ALA A 193 -8.29 -15.18 -0.24
N ILE A 194 -9.40 -15.67 -0.81
CA ILE A 194 -9.92 -17.00 -0.49
C ILE A 194 -8.94 -18.09 -0.90
N LEU A 195 -8.34 -17.96 -2.08
CA LEU A 195 -7.36 -18.91 -2.56
C LEU A 195 -6.15 -18.97 -1.64
N ALA A 196 -5.64 -17.80 -1.19
CA ALA A 196 -4.57 -17.71 -0.21
C ALA A 196 -4.92 -18.42 1.09
N ALA A 197 -6.12 -18.17 1.62
CA ALA A 197 -6.60 -18.81 2.84
C ALA A 197 -6.68 -20.34 2.70
N ILE A 198 -7.23 -20.84 1.58
CA ILE A 198 -7.35 -22.28 1.30
C ILE A 198 -5.97 -22.94 1.19
N GLU A 199 -5.02 -22.30 0.48
CA GLU A 199 -3.64 -22.79 0.37
C GLU A 199 -2.94 -22.81 1.73
N LEU A 200 -3.12 -21.79 2.57
CA LEU A 200 -2.54 -21.73 3.91
C LEU A 200 -3.03 -22.88 4.78
N VAL A 201 -4.34 -23.11 4.87
CA VAL A 201 -4.86 -24.18 5.74
C VAL A 201 -4.62 -25.58 5.19
N ASN A 202 -4.39 -25.76 3.88
CA ASN A 202 -4.10 -27.07 3.29
C ASN A 202 -2.60 -27.34 3.07
N GLY A 203 -1.75 -26.31 3.09
CA GLY A 203 -0.32 -26.41 2.82
C GLY A 203 0.54 -26.78 4.03
N TYR A 204 0.06 -26.53 5.26
CA TYR A 204 0.77 -26.86 6.49
C TYR A 204 0.24 -28.12 7.16
N HIS A 205 1.03 -28.67 8.09
CA HIS A 205 0.71 -29.89 8.84
C HIS A 205 0.79 -29.64 10.36
N PHE A 206 -0.28 -29.06 10.90
CA PHE A 206 -0.48 -28.80 12.33
C PHE A 206 -1.77 -29.49 12.82
N LEU A 207 -1.64 -30.77 13.18
CA LEU A 207 -2.79 -31.62 13.52
C LEU A 207 -3.55 -31.12 14.76
N ASP A 208 -2.87 -30.46 15.70
CA ASP A 208 -3.44 -29.93 16.94
C ASP A 208 -4.50 -28.83 16.72
N VAL A 209 -4.45 -28.15 15.57
CA VAL A 209 -5.41 -27.12 15.14
C VAL A 209 -6.21 -27.57 13.91
N GLY A 210 -6.15 -28.86 13.55
CA GLY A 210 -6.92 -29.42 12.46
C GLY A 210 -6.41 -29.05 11.06
N ILE A 211 -5.09 -28.81 10.92
CA ILE A 211 -4.45 -28.44 9.66
C ILE A 211 -3.52 -29.58 9.18
N PRO A 212 -3.64 -30.08 7.93
CA PRO A 212 -4.65 -29.69 6.94
C PRO A 212 -6.05 -30.25 7.30
N PRO A 213 -7.14 -29.57 6.87
CA PRO A 213 -8.50 -30.00 7.15
C PRO A 213 -8.82 -31.34 6.45
N LYS A 214 -9.58 -32.19 7.14
CA LYS A 214 -10.01 -33.52 6.64
C LYS A 214 -11.43 -33.54 6.07
N GLY A 215 -12.17 -32.43 6.14
CA GLY A 215 -13.59 -32.31 5.79
C GLY A 215 -13.87 -31.40 4.59
N THR A 216 -14.90 -30.55 4.74
CA THR A 216 -15.44 -29.60 3.75
C THR A 216 -14.41 -28.62 3.18
N LEU A 217 -13.32 -28.33 3.88
CA LEU A 217 -12.25 -27.44 3.44
C LEU A 217 -11.02 -28.16 2.86
N SER A 218 -11.05 -29.50 2.76
CA SER A 218 -9.92 -30.29 2.27
C SER A 218 -9.77 -30.18 0.75
N THR A 219 -8.55 -29.91 0.28
CA THR A 219 -8.25 -29.80 -1.16
C THR A 219 -7.54 -31.01 -1.75
N LYS A 220 -7.50 -32.16 -1.05
CA LYS A 220 -6.75 -33.36 -1.50
C LYS A 220 -7.12 -33.89 -2.89
N GLN A 221 -8.33 -33.59 -3.38
CA GLN A 221 -8.83 -34.02 -4.68
C GLN A 221 -9.10 -32.84 -5.62
N ILE A 222 -8.62 -31.65 -5.28
CA ILE A 222 -8.90 -30.42 -6.02
C ILE A 222 -7.57 -29.78 -6.40
N ASP A 223 -7.23 -29.88 -7.68
CA ASP A 223 -5.96 -29.36 -8.18
C ASP A 223 -6.06 -27.94 -8.76
N ASN A 224 -7.24 -27.56 -9.27
CA ASN A 224 -7.41 -26.27 -9.93
C ASN A 224 -7.79 -25.15 -8.94
N ALA A 225 -7.32 -23.93 -9.23
CA ALA A 225 -7.51 -22.76 -8.38
C ALA A 225 -8.98 -22.31 -8.28
N SER A 226 -9.74 -22.42 -9.38
CA SER A 226 -11.14 -21.99 -9.43
C SER A 226 -12.03 -22.79 -8.47
N ASP A 227 -11.87 -24.11 -8.44
CA ASP A 227 -12.64 -24.99 -7.57
C ASP A 227 -12.24 -24.83 -6.11
N LYS A 228 -10.95 -24.57 -5.82
CA LYS A 228 -10.49 -24.19 -4.48
C LYS A 228 -11.16 -22.91 -4.00
N VAL A 229 -11.28 -21.89 -4.87
CA VAL A 229 -12.01 -20.67 -4.55
C VAL A 229 -13.49 -20.94 -4.36
N ALA A 230 -14.12 -21.75 -5.21
CA ALA A 230 -15.53 -22.11 -5.06
C ALA A 230 -15.79 -22.85 -3.72
N LEU A 231 -14.88 -23.75 -3.32
CA LEU A 231 -14.92 -24.44 -2.04
C LEU A 231 -14.82 -23.47 -0.86
N GLY A 232 -13.85 -22.56 -0.90
CA GLY A 232 -13.65 -21.56 0.14
C GLY A 232 -14.81 -20.57 0.23
N ARG A 233 -15.39 -20.15 -0.90
CA ARG A 233 -16.61 -19.32 -0.94
C ARG A 233 -17.80 -20.02 -0.30
N LYS A 234 -18.01 -21.29 -0.62
CA LYS A 234 -19.12 -22.09 -0.08
C LYS A 234 -19.04 -22.28 1.43
N ASN A 235 -17.83 -22.33 1.99
CA ASN A 235 -17.58 -22.60 3.41
C ASN A 235 -16.82 -21.43 4.08
N PHE A 236 -17.14 -20.20 3.70
CA PHE A 236 -16.38 -19.01 4.06
C PHE A 236 -16.21 -18.81 5.58
N ASP A 237 -17.30 -18.93 6.33
CA ASP A 237 -17.26 -18.75 7.80
C ASP A 237 -16.38 -19.81 8.49
N GLU A 238 -16.43 -21.05 8.01
CA GLU A 238 -15.60 -22.16 8.51
C GLU A 238 -14.12 -21.88 8.20
N LEU A 239 -13.82 -21.40 6.99
CA LEU A 239 -12.47 -21.04 6.57
C LEU A 239 -11.88 -19.91 7.41
N ILE A 240 -12.64 -18.84 7.64
CA ILE A 240 -12.21 -17.71 8.48
C ILE A 240 -11.95 -18.16 9.91
N LYS A 241 -12.85 -18.97 10.48
CA LYS A 241 -12.66 -19.52 11.82
C LYS A 241 -11.38 -20.35 11.91
N LEU A 242 -11.14 -21.24 10.94
CA LEU A 242 -9.95 -22.08 10.91
C LEU A 242 -8.66 -21.25 10.77
N LEU A 243 -8.64 -20.21 9.93
CA LEU A 243 -7.48 -19.29 9.83
C LEU A 243 -7.20 -18.57 11.16
N LYS A 244 -8.24 -18.13 11.88
CA LYS A 244 -8.08 -17.47 13.19
C LYS A 244 -7.53 -18.42 14.23
N ASP A 245 -8.07 -19.63 14.30
CA ASP A 245 -7.56 -20.67 15.20
C ASP A 245 -6.09 -20.98 14.88
N PHE A 246 -5.73 -20.97 13.59
CA PHE A 246 -4.35 -21.17 13.15
C PHE A 246 -3.40 -20.01 13.54
N ASP A 247 -3.80 -18.75 13.37
CA ASP A 247 -3.00 -17.59 13.81
C ASP A 247 -2.76 -17.62 15.31
N VAL A 248 -3.81 -17.91 16.10
CA VAL A 248 -3.70 -18.05 17.56
C VAL A 248 -2.74 -19.18 17.92
N TYR A 249 -2.78 -20.29 17.20
CA TYR A 249 -1.86 -21.41 17.42
C TYR A 249 -0.40 -21.02 17.13
N LEU A 250 -0.13 -20.36 16.01
CA LEU A 250 1.23 -19.93 15.64
C LEU A 250 1.77 -18.81 16.54
N GLY A 251 0.89 -18.01 17.15
CA GLY A 251 1.25 -16.93 18.08
C GLY A 251 1.59 -17.39 19.49
N ARG A 252 1.52 -18.69 19.81
CA ARG A 252 1.91 -19.22 21.14
C ARG A 252 3.43 -19.11 21.35
N ASP A 253 3.85 -18.98 22.62
CA ASP A 253 5.27 -18.86 23.00
C ASP A 253 6.11 -19.97 22.35
N GLY A 254 7.10 -19.56 21.56
CA GLY A 254 7.95 -20.44 20.75
C GLY A 254 7.59 -20.54 19.27
N GLY A 255 6.63 -19.78 18.73
CA GLY A 255 6.22 -19.81 17.31
C GLY A 255 7.38 -19.93 16.31
N TRP A 256 7.49 -21.10 15.67
CA TRP A 256 8.65 -21.49 14.85
C TRP A 256 8.58 -20.97 13.40
N LEU A 257 7.42 -20.48 12.94
CA LEU A 257 7.16 -20.10 11.54
C LEU A 257 6.59 -18.69 11.42
N HIS A 258 7.44 -17.68 11.61
CA HIS A 258 7.06 -16.27 11.47
C HIS A 258 6.49 -15.93 10.09
N GLU A 259 6.99 -16.57 9.03
CA GLU A 259 6.49 -16.37 7.66
C GLU A 259 5.04 -16.85 7.50
N ALA A 260 4.73 -18.05 7.97
CA ALA A 260 3.37 -18.60 7.91
C ALA A 260 2.38 -17.70 8.67
N GLN A 261 2.78 -17.25 9.88
CA GLN A 261 1.95 -16.37 10.68
C GLN A 261 1.71 -15.02 9.99
N LEU A 262 2.75 -14.44 9.38
CA LEU A 262 2.63 -13.19 8.63
C LEU A 262 1.64 -13.34 7.47
N GLN A 263 1.75 -14.41 6.69
CA GLN A 263 0.85 -14.68 5.56
C GLN A 263 -0.61 -14.87 6.02
N ILE A 264 -0.84 -15.56 7.15
CA ILE A 264 -2.19 -15.71 7.72
C ILE A 264 -2.76 -14.37 8.15
N LYS A 265 -1.98 -13.53 8.84
CA LYS A 265 -2.43 -12.20 9.26
C LYS A 265 -2.76 -11.30 8.09
N GLN A 266 -1.90 -11.28 7.06
CA GLN A 266 -2.15 -10.55 5.82
C GLN A 266 -3.45 -11.02 5.15
N THR A 267 -3.65 -12.34 5.06
CA THR A 267 -4.84 -12.93 4.44
C THR A 267 -6.11 -12.61 5.24
N LEU A 268 -6.08 -12.75 6.57
CA LEU A 268 -7.20 -12.38 7.45
C LEU A 268 -7.54 -10.89 7.34
N ASN A 269 -6.53 -10.01 7.38
CA ASN A 269 -6.71 -8.58 7.23
C ASN A 269 -7.46 -8.23 5.93
N VAL A 270 -7.12 -8.88 4.83
CA VAL A 270 -7.78 -8.67 3.54
C VAL A 270 -9.21 -9.22 3.55
N LEU A 271 -9.40 -10.43 4.05
CA LEU A 271 -10.71 -11.08 4.09
C LEU A 271 -11.72 -10.37 5.01
N GLU A 272 -11.28 -9.86 6.17
CA GLU A 272 -12.15 -9.15 7.12
C GLU A 272 -12.58 -7.76 6.66
N ARG A 273 -11.79 -7.13 5.77
CA ARG A 273 -12.14 -5.83 5.16
C ARG A 273 -13.18 -5.97 4.05
N MET A 274 -13.47 -7.19 3.59
CA MET A 274 -14.42 -7.43 2.51
C MET A 274 -15.86 -7.51 3.04
N PRO A 275 -16.83 -6.85 2.39
CA PRO A 275 -18.23 -6.98 2.77
C PRO A 275 -18.71 -8.42 2.53
N THR A 276 -19.35 -9.01 3.53
CA THR A 276 -19.89 -10.39 3.53
C THR A 276 -21.07 -10.61 2.57
N SER A 277 -21.43 -9.62 1.75
CA SER A 277 -22.51 -9.75 0.78
C SER A 277 -22.01 -10.50 -0.47
N LEU A 278 -22.17 -11.81 -0.45
CA LEU A 278 -22.27 -12.68 -1.63
C LEU A 278 -23.74 -12.80 -2.06
#